data_AF-A0A7Y8DND1-F1
#
_entry.id   AF-A0A7Y8DND1-F1
#
_cell.length_a   1.000
_cell.length_b   1.000
_cell.length_c   1.000
_cell.angle_alpha   90.00
_cell.angle_beta   90.00
_cell.angle_gamma   90.00
#
_symmetry.space_group_name_H-M   'P 1'
#
loop_
_entity.id
_entity.type
_entity.pdbx_description
1 polymer ?
#
loop_
_entity_poly.entity_id
_entity_poly.type
_entity_poly.pdbx_seq_one_letter_code
_entity_poly.pdbx_strand_id
1 'polypeptide(L)'
;MQNTKLLLTSFTFVGLLALAGCSFPGVYKIDIQQGNVVTQDMIDQLRPGMTRRQVRFIMGNPLLTDTFHADRWDYLYSIQPGGGERQQERVSVIFNGNDQLVSLSGDFMPGVSRDEALLGKDNGTNVTAPAQGTEKPKSEVPAKPGSLLDTIQKDVDGVQAVPVPTPQPLDTSPQ
;
A
#
# COMPACT_ATOMS: atom_id res chain seq x y z
N MET A 1 17.91 64.89 -34.15
CA MET A 1 16.71 64.47 -33.39
C MET A 1 16.17 63.07 -33.77
N GLN A 2 16.49 62.53 -34.95
CA GLN A 2 16.00 61.19 -35.38
C GLN A 2 16.53 60.03 -34.51
N ASN A 3 17.82 60.08 -34.15
CA ASN A 3 18.49 59.01 -33.39
C ASN A 3 17.93 58.86 -31.97
N THR A 4 17.49 59.97 -31.36
CA THR A 4 16.86 59.96 -30.02
C THR A 4 15.49 59.28 -30.04
N LYS A 5 14.72 59.42 -31.14
CA LYS A 5 13.44 58.72 -31.30
C LYS A 5 13.64 57.22 -31.51
N LEU A 6 14.64 56.82 -32.31
CA LEU A 6 15.02 55.41 -32.51
C LEU A 6 15.52 54.74 -31.22
N LEU A 7 16.26 55.47 -30.38
CA LEU A 7 16.72 54.99 -29.08
C LEU A 7 15.56 54.79 -28.10
N LEU A 8 14.60 55.71 -28.05
CA LEU A 8 13.40 55.60 -27.20
C LEU A 8 12.52 54.41 -27.62
N THR A 9 12.31 54.20 -28.93
CA THR A 9 11.50 53.07 -29.43
C THR A 9 12.19 51.72 -29.20
N SER A 10 13.52 51.67 -29.32
CA SER A 10 14.31 50.47 -28.99
C SER A 10 14.17 50.11 -27.51
N PHE A 11 14.27 51.11 -26.63
CA PHE A 11 14.17 50.89 -25.18
C PHE A 11 12.78 50.39 -24.76
N THR A 12 11.71 50.90 -25.39
CA THR A 12 10.34 50.39 -25.15
C THR A 12 10.15 48.96 -25.66
N PHE A 13 10.78 48.59 -26.78
CA PHE A 13 10.65 47.25 -27.36
C PHE A 13 11.41 46.20 -26.54
N VAL A 14 12.59 46.56 -26.01
CA VAL A 14 13.36 45.73 -25.08
C VAL A 14 12.62 45.55 -23.75
N GLY A 15 11.97 46.61 -23.25
CA GLY A 15 11.15 46.54 -22.05
C GLY A 15 9.96 45.56 -22.19
N LEU A 16 9.29 45.55 -23.34
CA LEU A 16 8.16 44.65 -23.59
C LEU A 16 8.59 43.17 -23.68
N LEU A 17 9.76 42.89 -24.26
CA LEU A 17 10.33 41.53 -24.30
C LEU A 17 10.73 41.02 -22.91
N ALA A 18 11.15 41.91 -22.01
CA ALA A 18 11.52 41.54 -20.64
C ALA A 18 10.30 41.08 -19.79
N LEU A 19 9.09 41.57 -20.07
CA LEU A 19 7.87 41.14 -19.38
C LEU A 19 7.27 39.83 -19.93
N ALA A 20 7.62 39.43 -21.15
CA ALA A 20 7.16 38.16 -21.75
C ALA A 20 7.82 36.90 -21.14
N GLY A 21 8.84 37.08 -20.30
CA GLY A 21 9.57 35.99 -19.62
C GLY A 21 8.91 35.46 -18.34
N CYS A 22 7.81 36.05 -17.87
CA CYS A 22 7.05 35.56 -16.71
C CYS A 22 6.12 34.39 -17.10
N SER A 23 6.68 33.32 -17.66
CA SER A 23 5.96 32.04 -17.76
C SER A 23 5.97 31.40 -16.37
N PHE A 24 4.80 31.24 -15.76
CA PHE A 24 4.65 30.63 -14.44
C PHE A 24 5.18 29.19 -14.48
N PRO A 25 6.32 28.88 -13.83
CA PRO A 25 6.94 27.57 -13.97
C PRO A 25 6.12 26.56 -13.15
N GLY A 26 5.25 25.82 -13.83
CA GLY A 26 4.58 24.62 -13.31
C GLY A 26 3.67 24.86 -12.11
N VAL A 27 2.36 24.95 -12.36
CA VAL A 27 1.36 24.86 -11.28
C VAL A 27 1.44 23.45 -10.68
N TYR A 28 1.74 23.35 -9.39
CA TYR A 28 1.68 22.09 -8.66
C TYR A 28 0.25 21.53 -8.76
N LYS A 29 0.14 20.29 -9.27
CA LYS A 29 -1.12 19.55 -9.27
C LYS A 29 -1.09 18.60 -8.08
N ILE A 30 -2.15 18.66 -7.29
CA ILE A 30 -2.33 17.80 -6.13
C ILE A 30 -2.79 16.42 -6.62
N ASP A 31 -2.37 15.38 -5.91
CA ASP A 31 -2.83 14.01 -6.15
C ASP A 31 -4.31 13.89 -5.82
N ILE A 32 -5.09 13.34 -6.74
CA ILE A 32 -6.52 13.15 -6.58
C ILE A 32 -6.78 11.67 -6.29
N GLN A 33 -7.13 11.35 -5.05
CA GLN A 33 -7.57 10.02 -4.63
C GLN A 33 -9.09 10.01 -4.51
N GLN A 34 -9.73 8.99 -5.07
CA GLN A 34 -11.19 8.85 -5.09
C GLN A 34 -11.56 7.40 -4.86
N GLY A 35 -12.66 7.17 -4.15
CA GLY A 35 -13.23 5.84 -4.04
C GLY A 35 -13.07 5.17 -2.68
N ASN A 36 -13.25 3.85 -2.67
CA ASN A 36 -13.05 2.99 -1.51
C ASN A 36 -11.64 2.41 -1.54
N VAL A 37 -10.80 2.79 -0.58
CA VAL A 37 -9.47 2.18 -0.41
C VAL A 37 -9.64 0.72 0.01
N VAL A 38 -9.03 -0.19 -0.73
CA VAL A 38 -9.10 -1.64 -0.48
C VAL A 38 -7.69 -2.16 -0.29
N THR A 39 -7.37 -2.61 0.92
CA THR A 39 -6.05 -3.17 1.24
C THR A 39 -6.03 -4.68 1.10
N GLN A 40 -4.83 -5.25 0.95
CA GLN A 40 -4.67 -6.70 0.93
C GLN A 40 -5.17 -7.35 2.23
N ASP A 41 -4.86 -6.74 3.37
CA ASP A 41 -5.27 -7.20 4.69
C ASP A 41 -6.81 -7.32 4.80
N MET A 42 -7.55 -6.42 4.15
CA MET A 42 -9.02 -6.47 4.13
C MET A 42 -9.52 -7.63 3.27
N ILE A 43 -8.92 -7.87 2.11
CA ILE A 43 -9.29 -8.98 1.22
C ILE A 43 -8.99 -10.34 1.86
N ASP A 44 -7.85 -10.47 2.54
CA ASP A 44 -7.44 -11.71 3.20
C ASP A 44 -8.37 -12.09 4.37
N GLN A 45 -9.00 -11.10 4.99
CA GLN A 45 -10.01 -11.32 6.02
C GLN A 45 -11.33 -11.84 5.45
N LEU A 46 -11.61 -11.64 4.16
CA LEU A 46 -12.87 -12.06 3.55
C LEU A 46 -12.91 -13.57 3.34
N ARG A 47 -14.01 -14.19 3.76
CA ARG A 47 -14.23 -15.64 3.64
C ARG A 47 -15.59 -15.92 3.01
N PRO A 48 -15.69 -16.93 2.13
CA PRO A 48 -16.99 -17.40 1.64
C PRO A 48 -17.94 -17.72 2.80
N GLY A 49 -19.22 -17.37 2.64
CA GLY A 49 -20.26 -17.53 3.66
C GLY A 49 -20.45 -16.32 4.59
N MET A 50 -19.57 -15.31 4.54
CA MET A 50 -19.74 -14.07 5.32
C MET A 50 -20.99 -13.30 4.92
N THR A 51 -21.75 -12.82 5.89
CA THR A 51 -22.92 -11.97 5.63
C THR A 51 -22.51 -10.59 5.11
N ARG A 52 -23.40 -9.92 4.36
CA ARG A 52 -23.23 -8.52 3.92
C ARG A 52 -22.78 -7.56 5.04
N ARG A 53 -23.28 -7.76 6.27
CA ARG A 53 -22.90 -6.94 7.43
C ARG A 53 -21.45 -7.16 7.85
N GLN A 54 -20.98 -8.41 7.83
CA GLN A 54 -19.58 -8.74 8.13
C GLN A 54 -18.65 -8.22 7.05
N VAL A 55 -19.00 -8.39 5.78
CA VAL A 55 -18.23 -7.83 4.66
C VAL A 55 -18.15 -6.30 4.79
N ARG A 56 -19.26 -5.61 5.09
CA ARG A 56 -19.27 -4.16 5.31
C ARG A 56 -18.43 -3.73 6.51
N PHE A 57 -18.34 -4.56 7.55
CA PHE A 57 -17.50 -4.27 8.71
C PHE A 57 -16.01 -4.26 8.35
N ILE A 58 -15.59 -5.19 7.48
CA ILE A 58 -14.20 -5.31 7.03
C ILE A 58 -13.89 -4.27 5.93
N MET A 59 -14.74 -4.18 4.92
CA MET A 59 -14.49 -3.41 3.69
C MET A 59 -15.06 -1.98 3.71
N GLY A 60 -15.85 -1.65 4.72
CA GLY A 60 -16.64 -0.41 4.75
C GLY A 60 -17.88 -0.47 3.86
N ASN A 61 -18.52 0.69 3.68
CA ASN A 61 -19.68 0.80 2.78
C ASN A 61 -19.22 1.06 1.34
N PRO A 62 -19.72 0.30 0.35
CA PRO A 62 -19.44 0.62 -1.05
C PRO A 62 -20.03 2.00 -1.38
N LEU A 63 -19.27 2.82 -2.12
CA LEU A 63 -19.73 4.15 -2.53
C LEU A 63 -20.85 4.09 -3.58
N LEU A 64 -20.90 3.00 -4.34
CA LEU A 64 -21.86 2.78 -5.41
C LEU A 64 -22.49 1.39 -5.23
N THR A 65 -23.82 1.35 -5.14
CA THR A 65 -24.60 0.12 -5.19
C THR A 65 -25.43 0.13 -6.46
N ASP A 66 -25.22 -0.86 -7.34
CA ASP A 66 -25.98 -1.01 -8.57
C ASP A 66 -27.43 -1.43 -8.25
N THR A 67 -28.41 -0.66 -8.71
CA THR A 67 -29.83 -0.95 -8.49
C THR A 67 -30.29 -2.20 -9.25
N PHE A 68 -29.61 -2.56 -10.34
CA PHE A 68 -29.96 -3.74 -11.14
C PHE A 68 -29.30 -5.02 -10.64
N HIS A 69 -28.22 -4.89 -9.86
CA HIS A 69 -27.47 -6.02 -9.30
C HIS A 69 -27.32 -5.84 -7.79
N ALA A 70 -28.44 -5.96 -7.08
CA ALA A 70 -28.48 -5.79 -5.63
C ALA A 70 -27.61 -6.82 -4.88
N ASP A 71 -27.25 -7.93 -5.52
CA ASP A 71 -26.38 -9.00 -5.04
C ASP A 71 -24.89 -8.77 -5.34
N ARG A 72 -24.51 -7.66 -5.98
CA ARG A 72 -23.11 -7.31 -6.25
C ARG A 72 -22.76 -5.95 -5.64
N TRP A 73 -21.69 -5.90 -4.87
CA TRP A 73 -21.11 -4.64 -4.38
C TRP A 73 -19.79 -4.36 -5.06
N ASP A 74 -19.65 -3.17 -5.62
CA ASP A 74 -18.46 -2.76 -6.35
C ASP A 74 -17.70 -1.71 -5.53
N TYR A 75 -16.48 -2.05 -5.13
CA TYR A 75 -15.52 -1.15 -4.50
C TYR A 75 -14.58 -0.64 -5.58
N LEU A 76 -14.66 0.64 -5.88
CA LEU A 76 -13.83 1.29 -6.90
C LEU A 76 -12.88 2.24 -6.20
N TYR A 77 -11.60 2.15 -6.53
CA TYR A 77 -10.57 3.08 -6.10
C TYR A 77 -9.88 3.67 -7.32
N SER A 78 -9.58 4.97 -7.29
CA SER A 78 -8.82 5.63 -8.33
C SER A 78 -7.86 6.66 -7.74
N ILE A 79 -6.64 6.66 -8.26
CA ILE A 79 -5.63 7.67 -7.95
C ILE A 79 -5.09 8.30 -9.22
N GLN A 80 -4.96 9.62 -9.20
CA GLN A 80 -4.31 10.38 -10.25
C GLN A 80 -3.20 11.25 -9.64
N PRO A 81 -1.93 10.81 -9.70
CA PRO A 81 -0.81 11.56 -9.13
C PRO A 81 -0.47 12.78 -9.99
N GLY A 82 -0.46 13.98 -9.43
CA GLY A 82 0.13 15.19 -10.04
C GLY A 82 -0.34 15.54 -11.45
N GLY A 83 -1.54 15.10 -11.87
CA GLY A 83 -2.02 15.24 -13.24
C GLY A 83 -1.39 14.30 -14.27
N GLY A 84 -0.72 13.23 -13.82
CA GLY A 84 -0.32 12.09 -14.63
C GLY A 84 -1.49 11.15 -14.96
N GLU A 85 -1.16 9.93 -15.38
CA GLU A 85 -2.15 8.91 -15.75
C GLU A 85 -2.97 8.46 -14.54
N ARG A 86 -4.28 8.35 -14.76
CA ARG A 86 -5.21 7.85 -13.76
C ARG A 86 -5.06 6.34 -13.65
N GLN A 87 -4.86 5.87 -12.44
CA GLN A 87 -4.88 4.45 -12.10
C GLN A 87 -6.20 4.15 -11.39
N GLN A 88 -6.76 2.98 -11.66
CA GLN A 88 -8.03 2.56 -11.10
C GLN A 88 -7.97 1.07 -10.78
N GLU A 89 -8.55 0.70 -9.64
CA GLU A 89 -8.65 -0.65 -9.15
C GLU A 89 -10.09 -0.88 -8.70
N ARG A 90 -10.62 -2.08 -8.99
CA ARG A 90 -11.99 -2.46 -8.73
C ARG A 90 -12.03 -3.85 -8.11
N VAL A 91 -12.76 -3.94 -7.00
CA VAL A 91 -13.14 -5.20 -6.36
C VAL A 91 -14.65 -5.32 -6.35
N SER A 92 -15.15 -6.31 -7.07
CA SER A 92 -16.55 -6.72 -7.09
C SER A 92 -16.75 -7.88 -6.11
N VAL A 93 -17.61 -7.67 -5.12
CA VAL A 93 -17.98 -8.64 -4.11
C VAL A 93 -19.37 -9.19 -4.45
N ILE A 94 -19.47 -10.50 -4.63
CA ILE A 94 -20.69 -11.17 -5.11
C ILE A 94 -21.35 -11.93 -3.96
N PHE A 95 -22.65 -11.71 -3.78
CA PHE A 95 -23.48 -12.35 -2.77
C PHE A 95 -24.44 -13.35 -3.41
N ASN A 96 -24.86 -14.37 -2.65
CA ASN A 96 -25.95 -15.27 -3.05
C ASN A 96 -27.31 -14.73 -2.58
N GLY A 97 -28.38 -15.46 -2.94
CA GLY A 97 -29.75 -15.16 -2.50
C GLY A 97 -29.99 -15.24 -0.98
N ASN A 98 -29.02 -15.73 -0.20
CA ASN A 98 -29.06 -15.74 1.26
C ASN A 98 -28.20 -14.61 1.89
N ASP A 99 -27.81 -13.62 1.10
CA ASP A 99 -26.97 -12.48 1.51
C ASP A 99 -25.59 -12.85 2.07
N GLN A 100 -25.03 -13.96 1.58
CA GLN A 100 -23.71 -14.44 1.94
C GLN A 100 -22.72 -14.29 0.79
N LEU A 101 -21.48 -13.95 1.13
CA LEU A 101 -20.35 -13.80 0.23
C LEU A 101 -20.06 -15.14 -0.47
N VAL A 102 -20.03 -15.12 -1.80
CA VAL A 102 -19.71 -16.30 -2.62
C VAL A 102 -18.32 -16.19 -3.22
N SER A 103 -18.03 -15.04 -3.83
CA SER A 103 -16.80 -14.84 -4.56
C SER A 103 -16.42 -13.36 -4.65
N LEU A 104 -15.16 -13.15 -4.97
CA LEU A 104 -14.60 -11.86 -5.33
C LEU A 104 -14.16 -11.89 -6.79
N SER A 105 -14.32 -10.77 -7.48
CA SER A 105 -13.88 -10.55 -8.85
C SER A 105 -13.29 -9.14 -8.96
N GLY A 106 -12.42 -8.89 -9.93
CA GLY A 106 -11.81 -7.58 -10.07
C GLY A 106 -10.49 -7.62 -10.82
N ASP A 107 -9.91 -6.44 -10.96
CA ASP A 107 -8.55 -6.20 -11.46
C ASP A 107 -7.55 -5.93 -10.32
N PHE A 108 -8.01 -6.00 -9.06
CA PHE A 108 -7.16 -5.94 -7.89
C PHE A 108 -6.14 -7.09 -7.87
N MET A 109 -4.86 -6.75 -7.85
CA MET A 109 -3.77 -7.72 -7.85
C MET A 109 -3.24 -7.92 -6.41
N PRO A 110 -3.29 -9.15 -5.87
CA PRO A 110 -2.83 -9.40 -4.52
C PRO A 110 -1.34 -9.11 -4.31
N GLY A 111 -0.99 -8.51 -3.17
CA GLY A 111 0.41 -8.28 -2.77
C GLY A 111 1.10 -7.05 -3.39
N VAL A 112 0.38 -6.27 -4.21
CA VAL A 112 0.85 -4.98 -4.74
C VAL A 112 -0.12 -3.85 -4.40
N SER A 113 -0.79 -3.89 -3.24
CA SER A 113 -1.70 -2.83 -2.82
C SER A 113 -0.94 -1.50 -2.89
N ARG A 114 -1.21 -0.72 -3.95
CA ARG A 114 -0.51 0.54 -4.22
C ARG A 114 -0.76 1.53 -3.10
N ASP A 115 -1.86 1.35 -2.40
CA ASP A 115 -2.22 2.06 -1.19
C ASP A 115 -1.22 1.82 -0.06
N GLU A 116 -0.65 0.62 0.12
CA GLU A 116 0.41 0.38 1.13
C GLU A 116 1.66 1.22 0.83
N ALA A 117 2.00 1.37 -0.46
CA ALA A 117 3.09 2.21 -0.92
C ALA A 117 2.79 3.71 -0.76
N LEU A 118 1.51 4.10 -0.77
CA LEU A 118 1.06 5.50 -0.66
C LEU A 118 0.79 5.94 0.79
N LEU A 119 0.30 5.03 1.64
CA LEU A 119 0.05 5.26 3.07
C LEU A 119 1.32 5.22 3.92
N GLY A 120 2.46 4.83 3.34
CA GLY A 120 3.76 4.89 4.01
C GLY A 120 3.84 3.98 5.22
N LYS A 121 3.34 2.74 5.10
CA LYS A 121 3.42 1.76 6.18
C LYS A 121 4.87 1.29 6.34
N ASP A 122 5.47 1.69 7.44
CA ASP A 122 6.78 1.28 7.92
C ASP A 122 6.85 -0.26 7.96
N ASN A 123 7.72 -0.81 7.10
CA ASN A 123 7.98 -2.24 6.97
C ASN A 123 8.65 -2.80 8.23
N GLY A 124 7.86 -3.02 9.28
CA GLY A 124 8.27 -3.62 10.55
C GLY A 124 7.92 -5.09 10.70
N THR A 125 7.31 -5.73 9.70
CA THR A 125 6.89 -7.14 9.78
C THR A 125 7.19 -7.85 8.46
N ASN A 126 8.40 -8.41 8.38
CA ASN A 126 8.67 -9.56 7.52
C ASN A 126 7.73 -10.69 7.95
N VAL A 127 6.72 -10.99 7.13
CA VAL A 127 6.04 -12.29 7.14
C VAL A 127 6.37 -12.97 5.82
N THR A 128 7.54 -13.58 5.78
CA THR A 128 7.90 -14.55 4.77
C THR A 128 7.13 -15.84 5.07
N ALA A 129 6.09 -16.14 4.29
CA ALA A 129 5.57 -17.50 4.20
C ALA A 129 6.50 -18.31 3.27
N PRO A 130 7.06 -19.47 3.68
CA PRO A 130 8.03 -20.21 2.89
C PRO A 130 7.32 -21.02 1.79
N ALA A 131 7.65 -20.72 0.53
CA ALA A 131 7.39 -21.62 -0.59
C ALA A 131 8.32 -22.84 -0.48
N GLN A 132 7.72 -24.04 -0.40
CA GLN A 132 8.42 -25.30 -0.61
C GLN A 132 8.93 -25.37 -2.06
N GLY A 133 10.24 -25.42 -2.21
CA GLY A 133 10.94 -25.69 -3.46
C GLY A 133 12.34 -26.18 -3.13
N THR A 134 12.48 -27.49 -2.93
CA THR A 134 13.75 -28.16 -2.66
C THR A 134 14.60 -28.13 -3.93
N GLU A 135 15.75 -27.45 -3.93
CA GLU A 135 17.04 -28.01 -4.38
C GLU A 135 18.27 -27.09 -4.14
N LYS A 136 19.10 -27.58 -3.20
CA LYS A 136 20.56 -27.49 -3.01
C LYS A 136 21.25 -26.22 -2.47
N PRO A 137 22.22 -26.42 -1.56
CA PRO A 137 22.79 -25.37 -0.71
C PRO A 137 23.97 -24.70 -1.40
N LYS A 138 23.91 -23.38 -1.59
CA LYS A 138 25.11 -22.59 -1.90
C LYS A 138 25.78 -22.24 -0.59
N SER A 139 26.97 -22.83 -0.39
CA SER A 139 27.81 -22.68 0.79
C SER A 139 27.85 -21.25 1.31
N GLU A 140 27.51 -21.12 2.59
CA GLU A 140 27.73 -19.93 3.38
C GLU A 140 29.23 -19.64 3.41
N VAL A 141 29.62 -18.49 2.87
CA VAL A 141 30.98 -18.01 3.00
C VAL A 141 31.13 -17.62 4.47
N PRO A 142 32.06 -18.22 5.24
CA PRO A 142 32.23 -17.86 6.63
C PRO A 142 32.50 -16.36 6.74
N ALA A 143 31.85 -15.71 7.71
CA ALA A 143 32.05 -14.29 7.97
C ALA A 143 33.55 -13.99 8.06
N LYS A 144 33.98 -12.89 7.44
CA LYS A 144 35.39 -12.47 7.50
C LYS A 144 35.79 -12.30 8.98
N PRO A 145 36.89 -12.92 9.45
CA PRO A 145 37.31 -12.83 10.85
C PRO A 145 37.47 -11.36 11.26
N GLY A 146 36.80 -10.95 12.34
CA GLY A 146 36.82 -9.57 12.84
C GLY A 146 35.72 -8.63 12.28
N SER A 147 34.75 -9.16 11.53
CA SER A 147 33.54 -8.42 11.14
C SER A 147 32.54 -8.29 12.31
N LEU A 148 31.69 -7.26 12.30
CA LEU A 148 30.56 -7.14 13.22
C LEU A 148 29.65 -8.38 13.20
N LEU A 149 29.54 -9.05 12.05
CA LEU A 149 28.74 -10.26 11.90
C LEU A 149 29.32 -11.45 12.69
N ASP A 150 30.65 -11.54 12.81
CA ASP A 150 31.35 -12.56 13.59
C ASP A 150 31.18 -12.33 15.10
N THR A 151 31.14 -11.06 15.52
CA THR A 151 30.84 -10.70 16.91
C THR A 151 29.40 -11.06 17.28
N ILE A 152 28.46 -10.68 16.42
CA ILE A 152 27.03 -10.99 16.63
C ILE A 152 26.81 -12.50 16.67
N GLN A 153 27.46 -13.27 15.79
CA GLN A 153 27.35 -14.73 15.79
C GLN A 153 27.88 -15.33 17.10
N LYS A 154 29.04 -14.86 17.58
CA LYS A 154 29.65 -15.32 18.84
C LYS A 154 28.80 -15.01 20.07
N ASP A 155 28.13 -13.85 20.06
CA ASP A 155 27.25 -13.42 21.14
C ASP A 155 25.97 -14.27 21.19
N VAL A 156 25.39 -14.57 20.02
CA VAL A 156 24.19 -15.42 19.92
C VAL A 156 24.49 -16.86 20.34
N ASP A 157 25.63 -17.41 19.90
CA ASP A 157 26.04 -18.79 20.23
C ASP A 157 26.44 -18.95 21.70
N GLY A 158 26.81 -17.85 22.38
CA GLY A 158 27.21 -17.83 23.79
C GLY A 158 26.06 -17.81 24.80
N VAL A 159 24.81 -17.59 24.38
CA VAL A 159 23.66 -17.49 25.29
C VAL A 159 23.21 -18.89 25.72
N GLN A 160 23.39 -19.22 27.00
CA GLN A 160 22.81 -20.41 27.59
C GLN A 160 21.33 -20.19 27.91
N ALA A 161 20.47 -21.06 27.40
CA ALA A 161 19.04 -21.04 27.69
C ALA A 161 18.78 -21.39 29.16
N VAL A 162 18.20 -20.45 29.91
CA VAL A 162 17.75 -20.71 31.28
C VAL A 162 16.44 -21.49 31.21
N PRO A 163 16.28 -22.63 31.93
CA PRO A 163 15.05 -23.40 31.89
C PRO A 163 13.89 -22.59 32.49
N VAL A 164 12.78 -22.53 31.75
CA VAL A 164 11.55 -21.83 32.15
C VAL A 164 10.93 -22.54 33.36
N PRO A 165 10.55 -21.83 34.45
CA PRO A 165 9.88 -22.45 35.59
C PRO A 165 8.54 -23.05 35.15
N THR A 166 8.39 -24.37 35.33
CA THR A 166 7.12 -25.05 35.04
C THR A 166 6.11 -24.71 36.15
N PRO A 167 4.90 -24.22 35.83
CA PRO A 167 3.91 -23.90 36.85
C PRO A 167 3.40 -25.18 37.54
N GLN A 168 3.29 -25.13 38.87
CA GLN A 168 2.74 -26.23 39.68
C GLN A 168 1.23 -26.38 39.42
N PRO A 169 0.72 -27.61 39.20
CA PRO A 169 -0.71 -27.85 39.05
C PRO A 169 -1.49 -27.46 40.32
N LEU A 170 -2.69 -26.90 40.13
CA LEU A 170 -3.60 -26.53 41.22
C LEU A 170 -4.17 -27.80 41.86
N ASP A 171 -3.93 -27.99 43.16
CA ASP A 171 -4.48 -29.12 43.93
C ASP A 171 -6.01 -29.04 43.96
N THR A 172 -6.67 -30.07 43.44
CA THR A 172 -8.12 -30.22 43.41
C THR A 172 -8.53 -31.47 44.20
N SER A 173 -8.22 -31.50 45.50
CA SER A 173 -8.81 -32.49 46.42
C SER A 173 -10.03 -31.89 47.14
N PRO A 174 -11.24 -32.46 46.98
CA PRO A 174 -12.35 -32.18 47.87
C PRO A 174 -12.20 -32.97 49.18
N GLN A 175 -12.46 -32.31 50.30
CA GLN A 175 -12.61 -32.92 51.64
C GLN A 175 -13.92 -33.71 51.73
#